data_AF-A0A7J9ZTG9-F1
#
_entry.id   AF-A0A7J9ZTG9-F1
#
_cell.length_a   1.000
_cell.length_b   1.000
_cell.length_c   1.000
_cell.angle_alpha   90.00
_cell.angle_beta   90.00
_cell.angle_gamma   90.00
#
_symmetry.space_group_name_H-M   'P 1'
#
loop_
_entity.id
_entity.type
_entity.pdbx_description
1 polymer ?
#
loop_
_entity_poly.entity_id
_entity_poly.type
_entity_poly.pdbx_seq_one_letter_code
_entity_poly.pdbx_strand_id
1 'polypeptide(L)'
;MREPQALRRGDPAVTVLALERVGVLYALPEIGTPGSRIDDALELAAALTESSPGKAVAGAWAALEALLFCDTDAADREEGRAVAADRAAALVTAGWPRAELTSLSYDKDLLAGAPRLAYELAPLEGENRERTRRMVAWLLTRPPQPEASYATVAAFARAQALVVAPGPTLGRINRYLRASFRRLYRQRNVVLHGGSTRSIALTATVRTAGPLVGAALDRLAHSYATVNDQPLDLANRAELALRVVDDKDGWGLHELLGI
;
A
#
# COMPACT_ATOMS: atom_id res chain seq x y z
N MET A 1 -11.41 -0.52 36.85
CA MET A 1 -10.71 0.60 36.17
C MET A 1 -9.72 -0.04 35.21
N ARG A 2 -9.92 0.08 33.88
CA ARG A 2 -9.06 -0.61 32.89
C ARG A 2 -7.80 0.20 32.65
N GLU A 3 -6.65 -0.47 32.59
CA GLU A 3 -5.36 0.17 32.37
C GLU A 3 -5.32 0.88 31.00
N PRO A 4 -4.74 2.10 30.93
CA PRO A 4 -4.57 2.81 29.68
C PRO A 4 -3.61 2.06 28.76
N GLN A 5 -4.04 1.74 27.54
CA GLN A 5 -3.16 1.19 26.52
C GLN A 5 -2.08 2.21 26.16
N ALA A 6 -0.81 1.82 26.29
CA ALA A 6 0.31 2.62 25.84
C ALA A 6 0.27 2.78 24.31
N LEU A 7 0.21 4.02 23.83
CA LEU A 7 0.38 4.35 22.41
C LEU A 7 1.82 4.02 22.00
N ARG A 8 2.03 2.86 21.35
CA ARG A 8 3.29 2.58 20.67
C ARG A 8 3.46 3.57 19.52
N ARG A 9 4.49 4.41 19.59
CA ARG A 9 4.88 5.24 18.46
C ARG A 9 5.40 4.30 17.37
N GLY A 10 4.72 4.28 16.22
CA GLY A 10 5.23 3.56 15.05
C GLY A 10 6.56 4.14 14.61
N ASP A 11 7.48 3.27 14.25
CA ASP A 11 8.74 3.63 13.61
C ASP A 11 8.43 4.21 12.21
N PRO A 12 8.93 5.40 11.84
CA PRO A 12 8.84 5.88 10.46
C PRO A 12 9.68 5.04 9.48
N ALA A 13 10.55 4.14 9.97
CA ALA A 13 11.33 3.24 9.13
C ALA A 13 10.45 2.51 8.12
N VAL A 14 10.77 2.73 6.85
CA VAL A 14 10.10 2.12 5.72
C VAL A 14 10.84 0.85 5.37
N THR A 15 10.21 -0.30 5.59
CA THR A 15 10.74 -1.58 5.11
C THR A 15 10.01 -1.98 3.83
N VAL A 16 10.75 -2.02 2.72
CA VAL A 16 10.28 -2.62 1.47
C VAL A 16 10.69 -4.09 1.50
N LEU A 17 9.76 -4.95 1.89
CA LEU A 17 10.01 -6.37 2.15
C LEU A 17 9.81 -7.25 0.90
N ALA A 18 9.26 -6.70 -0.19
CA ALA A 18 9.01 -7.42 -1.43
C ALA A 18 10.30 -7.95 -2.07
N LEU A 19 11.37 -7.13 -2.13
CA LEU A 19 12.63 -7.55 -2.76
C LEU A 19 13.36 -8.65 -1.98
N GLU A 20 13.27 -8.61 -0.65
CA GLU A 20 13.77 -9.69 0.22
C GLU A 20 12.96 -10.98 0.00
N ARG A 21 11.62 -10.87 -0.02
CA ARG A 21 10.73 -12.02 -0.21
C ARG A 21 10.84 -12.68 -1.59
N VAL A 22 11.16 -11.91 -2.63
CA VAL A 22 11.32 -12.41 -4.00
C VAL A 22 12.78 -12.81 -4.30
N GLY A 23 13.71 -12.63 -3.34
CA GLY A 23 15.10 -13.10 -3.45
C GLY A 23 15.97 -12.31 -4.43
N VAL A 24 15.53 -11.12 -4.84
CA VAL A 24 16.21 -10.27 -5.85
C VAL A 24 17.15 -9.23 -5.23
N LEU A 25 17.27 -9.20 -3.90
CA LEU A 25 18.09 -8.22 -3.16
C LEU A 25 19.57 -8.18 -3.59
N TYR A 26 20.09 -9.28 -4.17
CA TYR A 26 21.49 -9.42 -4.58
C TYR A 26 21.70 -9.49 -6.09
N ALA A 27 20.67 -9.22 -6.90
CA ALA A 27 20.81 -9.10 -8.35
C ALA A 27 21.48 -7.76 -8.69
N LEU A 28 22.80 -7.67 -8.50
CA LEU A 28 23.54 -6.46 -8.82
C LEU A 28 23.60 -6.27 -10.34
N PRO A 29 23.32 -5.07 -10.85
CA PRO A 29 23.57 -4.75 -12.25
C PRO A 29 25.05 -4.94 -12.58
N GLU A 30 25.34 -5.35 -13.82
CA GLU A 30 26.72 -5.43 -14.30
C GLU A 30 27.39 -4.04 -14.19
N ILE A 31 28.68 -4.02 -13.83
CA ILE A 31 29.43 -2.78 -13.66
C ILE A 31 29.34 -1.93 -14.94
N GLY A 32 28.77 -0.73 -14.82
CA GLY A 32 28.57 0.18 -15.95
C GLY A 32 27.18 0.14 -16.59
N THR A 33 26.28 -0.72 -16.12
CA THR A 33 24.85 -0.68 -16.47
C THR A 33 24.07 0.13 -15.42
N PRO A 34 23.16 1.03 -15.82
CA PRO A 34 22.26 1.69 -14.88
C PRO A 34 21.42 0.65 -14.14
N GLY A 35 21.16 0.88 -12.85
CA GLY A 35 20.18 0.10 -12.08
C GLY A 35 18.77 0.22 -12.67
N SER A 36 17.83 -0.60 -12.20
CA SER A 36 16.44 -0.42 -12.63
C SER A 36 15.88 0.89 -12.07
N ARG A 37 14.85 1.48 -12.72
CA ARG A 37 14.16 2.67 -12.18
C ARG A 37 13.60 2.43 -10.77
N ILE A 38 13.28 1.17 -10.45
CA ILE A 38 12.85 0.75 -9.11
C ILE A 38 14.00 0.90 -8.11
N ASP A 39 15.21 0.47 -8.47
CA ASP A 39 16.39 0.59 -7.61
C ASP A 39 16.73 2.06 -7.33
N ASP A 40 16.73 2.90 -8.37
CA ASP A 40 16.93 4.35 -8.25
C ASP A 40 15.89 4.98 -7.32
N ALA A 41 14.62 4.57 -7.45
CA ALA A 41 13.55 5.07 -6.58
C ALA A 41 13.68 4.59 -5.13
N LEU A 42 14.17 3.37 -4.90
CA LEU A 42 14.44 2.87 -3.56
C LEU A 42 15.61 3.60 -2.91
N GLU A 43 16.66 3.92 -3.67
CA GLU A 43 17.76 4.76 -3.21
C GLU A 43 17.26 6.15 -2.80
N LEU A 44 16.42 6.78 -3.62
CA LEU A 44 15.79 8.07 -3.27
C LEU A 44 14.91 7.97 -2.01
N ALA A 45 14.21 6.85 -1.81
CA ALA A 45 13.35 6.62 -0.66
C ALA A 45 14.12 6.30 0.63
N ALA A 46 15.39 5.91 0.56
CA ALA A 46 16.22 5.56 1.72
C ALA A 46 16.30 6.70 2.76
N ALA A 47 16.11 7.95 2.33
CA ALA A 47 16.02 9.11 3.22
C ALA A 47 14.87 9.03 4.24
N LEU A 48 13.89 8.14 4.07
CA LEU A 48 12.79 7.95 5.02
C LEU A 48 13.24 7.28 6.34
N THR A 49 14.31 6.49 6.32
CA THR A 49 14.73 5.68 7.47
C THR A 49 15.55 6.48 8.47
N GLU A 50 16.53 7.27 8.01
CA GLU A 50 17.45 8.01 8.89
C GLU A 50 17.85 9.38 8.30
N SER A 51 16.89 10.29 8.13
CA SER A 51 17.22 11.66 7.70
C SER A 51 16.35 12.74 8.32
N SER A 52 16.76 14.00 8.15
CA SER A 52 15.95 15.16 8.53
C SER A 52 14.60 15.15 7.79
N PRO A 53 13.49 15.62 8.40
CA PRO A 53 12.17 15.59 7.76
C PRO A 53 12.11 16.24 6.37
N GLY A 54 12.90 17.29 6.12
CA GLY A 54 12.99 17.91 4.79
C GLY A 54 13.59 16.99 3.73
N LYS A 55 14.70 16.31 4.05
CA LYS A 55 15.32 15.30 3.18
C LYS A 55 14.39 14.11 2.95
N ALA A 56 13.76 13.61 4.01
CA ALA A 56 12.82 12.51 3.93
C ALA A 56 11.64 12.82 3.00
N VAL A 57 11.03 14.01 3.11
CA VAL A 57 9.95 14.44 2.22
C VAL A 57 10.42 14.58 0.77
N ALA A 58 11.60 15.17 0.54
CA ALA A 58 12.15 15.35 -0.80
C ALA A 58 12.44 14.00 -1.47
N GLY A 59 13.13 13.09 -0.79
CA GLY A 59 13.47 11.76 -1.29
C GLY A 59 12.23 10.90 -1.53
N ALA A 60 11.31 10.86 -0.57
CA ALA A 60 10.07 10.11 -0.70
C ALA A 60 9.21 10.56 -1.89
N TRP A 61 9.12 11.87 -2.11
CA TRP A 61 8.41 12.40 -3.27
C TRP A 61 9.15 12.10 -4.58
N ALA A 62 10.47 12.29 -4.62
CA ALA A 62 11.28 12.00 -5.81
C ALA A 62 11.16 10.54 -6.25
N ALA A 63 11.15 9.59 -5.30
CA ALA A 63 10.94 8.18 -5.55
C ALA A 63 9.59 7.90 -6.24
N LEU A 64 8.49 8.44 -5.69
CA LEU A 64 7.16 8.26 -6.29
C LEU A 64 7.07 8.93 -7.66
N GLU A 65 7.59 10.15 -7.79
CA GLU A 65 7.56 10.93 -9.02
C GLU A 65 8.34 10.26 -10.15
N ALA A 66 9.53 9.70 -9.85
CA ALA A 66 10.36 9.00 -10.83
C ALA A 66 9.67 7.78 -11.45
N LEU A 67 8.75 7.15 -10.71
CA LEU A 67 8.03 5.94 -11.13
C LEU A 67 6.62 6.23 -11.68
N LEU A 68 5.93 7.24 -11.16
CA LEU A 68 4.48 7.42 -11.36
C LEU A 68 4.11 8.68 -12.13
N PHE A 69 5.08 9.42 -12.68
CA PHE A 69 4.84 10.57 -13.54
C PHE A 69 5.50 10.37 -14.91
N CYS A 70 4.79 10.73 -15.97
CA CYS A 70 5.27 10.68 -17.35
C CYS A 70 5.04 12.03 -18.04
N ASP A 71 6.10 12.74 -18.42
CA ASP A 71 5.99 14.04 -19.07
C ASP A 71 5.53 13.97 -20.54
N THR A 72 5.57 12.79 -21.15
CA THR A 72 5.09 12.54 -22.51
C THR A 72 3.58 12.28 -22.57
N ASP A 73 2.93 11.99 -21.44
CA ASP A 73 1.47 11.86 -21.39
C ASP A 73 0.81 13.25 -21.32
N ALA A 74 -0.13 13.50 -22.23
CA ALA A 74 -0.85 14.77 -22.29
C ALA A 74 -1.71 14.99 -21.04
N ALA A 75 -2.27 13.93 -20.45
CA ALA A 75 -3.07 14.01 -19.22
C ALA A 75 -2.20 14.43 -18.02
N ASP A 76 -0.99 13.87 -17.92
CA ASP A 76 -0.04 14.19 -16.85
C ASP A 76 0.46 15.63 -16.93
N ARG A 77 0.56 16.20 -18.14
CA ARG A 77 0.93 17.62 -18.31
C ARG A 77 -0.16 18.58 -17.84
N GLU A 78 -1.44 18.19 -17.97
CA GLU A 78 -2.58 19.01 -17.55
C GLU A 78 -2.79 18.94 -16.03
N GLU A 79 -2.77 17.74 -15.43
CA GLU A 79 -2.86 17.57 -13.98
C GLU A 79 -1.57 17.95 -13.23
N GLY A 80 -0.46 17.97 -13.95
CA GLY A 80 0.88 18.22 -13.41
C GLY A 80 1.38 17.07 -12.53
N ARG A 81 2.50 17.32 -11.85
CA ARG A 81 3.21 16.33 -11.02
C ARG A 81 2.37 15.78 -9.85
N ALA A 82 1.22 16.39 -9.54
CA ALA A 82 0.31 15.90 -8.53
C ALA A 82 -0.36 14.55 -8.88
N VAL A 83 -0.43 14.17 -10.17
CA VAL A 83 -1.00 12.88 -10.62
C VAL A 83 -0.31 11.68 -9.98
N ALA A 84 1.01 11.75 -9.74
CA ALA A 84 1.77 10.71 -9.05
C ALA A 84 1.24 10.43 -7.64
N ALA A 85 0.70 11.45 -6.94
CA ALA A 85 0.09 11.27 -5.63
C ALA A 85 -1.20 10.45 -5.71
N ASP A 86 -1.99 10.64 -6.76
CA ASP A 86 -3.26 9.96 -6.94
C ASP A 86 -3.06 8.50 -7.40
N ARG A 87 -2.07 8.25 -8.25
CA ARG A 87 -1.60 6.92 -8.64
C ARG A 87 -1.05 6.13 -7.45
N ALA A 88 -0.20 6.76 -6.63
CA ALA A 88 0.30 6.14 -5.39
C ALA A 88 -0.84 5.78 -4.44
N ALA A 89 -1.84 6.66 -4.30
CA ALA A 89 -3.03 6.37 -3.51
C ALA A 89 -3.85 5.20 -4.08
N ALA A 90 -4.01 5.12 -5.40
CA ALA A 90 -4.71 4.03 -6.06
C ALA A 90 -3.99 2.69 -5.82
N LEU A 91 -2.67 2.63 -6.02
CA LEU A 91 -1.85 1.44 -5.74
C LEU A 91 -2.03 0.94 -4.30
N VAL A 92 -1.92 1.85 -3.33
CA VAL A 92 -2.04 1.50 -1.93
C VAL A 92 -3.46 1.04 -1.59
N THR A 93 -4.47 1.70 -2.14
CA THR A 93 -5.88 1.32 -1.96
C THR A 93 -6.17 -0.06 -2.56
N ALA A 94 -5.79 -0.29 -3.81
CA ALA A 94 -6.07 -1.53 -4.52
C ALA A 94 -5.36 -2.74 -3.89
N GLY A 95 -4.18 -2.55 -3.29
CA GLY A 95 -3.49 -3.62 -2.57
C GLY A 95 -3.89 -3.76 -1.10
N TRP A 96 -4.70 -2.86 -0.54
CA TRP A 96 -5.11 -2.91 0.87
C TRP A 96 -6.00 -4.12 1.20
N PRO A 97 -7.02 -4.49 0.39
CA PRO A 97 -7.85 -5.67 0.63
C PRO A 97 -7.06 -6.95 0.86
N ARG A 98 -6.15 -7.27 -0.07
CA ARG A 98 -5.34 -8.49 0.01
C ARG A 98 -4.45 -8.48 1.23
N ALA A 99 -3.84 -7.35 1.58
CA ALA A 99 -2.99 -7.23 2.76
C ALA A 99 -3.80 -7.51 4.06
N GLU A 100 -4.91 -6.81 4.28
CA GLU A 100 -5.70 -7.00 5.51
C GLU A 100 -6.32 -8.39 5.60
N LEU A 101 -6.89 -8.90 4.51
CA LEU A 101 -7.53 -10.21 4.49
C LEU A 101 -6.51 -11.35 4.64
N THR A 102 -5.31 -11.19 4.07
CA THR A 102 -4.21 -12.13 4.29
C THR A 102 -3.80 -12.12 5.76
N SER A 103 -3.54 -10.95 6.36
CA SER A 103 -3.19 -10.85 7.78
C SER A 103 -4.27 -11.47 8.68
N LEU A 104 -5.55 -11.18 8.40
CA LEU A 104 -6.67 -11.73 9.15
C LEU A 104 -6.81 -13.26 8.97
N SER A 105 -6.45 -13.79 7.80
CA SER A 105 -6.46 -15.23 7.53
C SER A 105 -5.45 -16.03 8.38
N TYR A 106 -4.50 -15.37 9.03
CA TYR A 106 -3.52 -15.98 9.94
C TYR A 106 -3.80 -15.70 11.42
N ASP A 107 -4.88 -14.97 11.74
CA ASP A 107 -5.27 -14.66 13.11
C ASP A 107 -5.78 -15.92 13.83
N LYS A 108 -5.07 -16.35 14.88
CA LYS A 108 -5.36 -17.60 15.59
C LYS A 108 -6.68 -17.54 16.36
N ASP A 109 -7.02 -16.40 16.94
CA ASP A 109 -8.25 -16.25 17.72
C ASP A 109 -9.46 -16.34 16.80
N LEU A 110 -9.38 -15.71 15.61
CA LEU A 110 -10.39 -15.81 14.58
C LEU A 110 -10.59 -17.26 14.11
N LEU A 111 -9.49 -17.95 13.80
CA LEU A 111 -9.55 -19.31 13.26
C LEU A 111 -10.02 -20.34 14.30
N ALA A 112 -9.71 -20.14 15.58
CA ALA A 112 -10.25 -20.97 16.67
C ALA A 112 -11.79 -20.91 16.72
N GLY A 113 -12.37 -19.73 16.47
CA GLY A 113 -13.82 -19.54 16.37
C GLY A 113 -14.45 -19.97 15.04
N ALA A 114 -13.66 -20.35 14.04
CA ALA A 114 -14.14 -20.74 12.72
C ALA A 114 -13.45 -22.03 12.19
N PRO A 115 -13.72 -23.21 12.78
CA PRO A 115 -12.98 -24.44 12.47
C PRO A 115 -13.02 -24.86 11.00
N ARG A 116 -14.16 -24.64 10.33
CA ARG A 116 -14.30 -24.94 8.89
C ARG A 116 -13.41 -24.03 8.04
N LEU A 117 -13.39 -22.73 8.33
CA LEU A 117 -12.51 -21.79 7.64
C LEU A 117 -11.05 -22.15 7.89
N ALA A 118 -10.69 -22.48 9.13
CA ALA A 118 -9.34 -22.91 9.48
C ALA A 118 -8.91 -24.15 8.68
N TYR A 119 -9.79 -25.15 8.56
CA TYR A 119 -9.55 -26.33 7.73
C TYR A 119 -9.36 -25.98 6.24
N GLU A 120 -10.19 -25.10 5.70
CA GLU A 120 -10.10 -24.67 4.29
C GLU A 120 -8.84 -23.83 4.00
N LEU A 121 -8.34 -23.09 4.99
CA LEU A 121 -7.13 -22.25 4.86
C LEU A 121 -5.83 -23.00 5.17
N ALA A 122 -5.88 -24.09 5.93
CA ALA A 122 -4.69 -24.87 6.30
C ALA A 122 -3.83 -25.33 5.12
N PRO A 123 -4.37 -25.86 3.99
CA PRO A 123 -3.53 -26.32 2.88
C PRO A 123 -2.95 -25.18 2.02
N LEU A 124 -3.37 -23.93 2.23
CA LEU A 124 -3.02 -22.78 1.39
C LEU A 124 -1.79 -22.03 1.93
N GLU A 125 -0.74 -22.74 2.34
CA GLU A 125 0.50 -22.12 2.78
C GLU A 125 1.22 -21.44 1.59
N GLY A 126 1.53 -20.15 1.71
CA GLY A 126 2.16 -19.37 0.65
C GLY A 126 1.21 -18.84 -0.43
N GLU A 127 -0.03 -19.35 -0.53
CA GLU A 127 -1.00 -18.96 -1.54
C GLU A 127 -1.93 -17.80 -1.09
N ASN A 128 -1.35 -16.64 -0.79
CA ASN A 128 -2.09 -15.49 -0.22
C ASN A 128 -3.28 -15.02 -1.07
N ARG A 129 -3.21 -15.14 -2.41
CA ARG A 129 -4.33 -14.81 -3.31
C ARG A 129 -5.52 -15.74 -3.06
N GLU A 130 -5.28 -17.05 -2.99
CA GLU A 130 -6.34 -18.03 -2.75
C GLU A 130 -6.87 -17.93 -1.31
N ARG A 131 -6.00 -17.73 -0.31
CA ARG A 131 -6.41 -17.44 1.07
C ARG A 131 -7.37 -16.24 1.13
N THR A 132 -7.01 -15.15 0.45
CA THR A 132 -7.84 -13.94 0.40
C THR A 132 -9.18 -14.23 -0.28
N ARG A 133 -9.20 -15.01 -1.37
CA ARG A 133 -10.44 -15.42 -2.05
C ARG A 133 -11.37 -16.19 -1.10
N ARG A 134 -10.83 -17.14 -0.32
CA ARG A 134 -11.60 -17.89 0.69
C ARG A 134 -12.11 -17.00 1.81
N MET A 135 -11.30 -16.07 2.30
CA MET A 135 -11.72 -15.08 3.29
C MET A 135 -12.89 -14.22 2.80
N VAL A 136 -12.84 -13.73 1.55
CA VAL A 136 -13.95 -12.97 0.94
C VAL A 136 -15.22 -13.82 0.91
N ALA A 137 -15.13 -15.05 0.40
CA ALA A 137 -16.29 -15.95 0.32
C ALA A 137 -16.89 -16.22 1.70
N TRP A 138 -16.06 -16.45 2.71
CA TRP A 138 -16.49 -16.65 4.08
C TRP A 138 -17.16 -15.40 4.67
N LEU A 139 -16.56 -14.21 4.54
CA LEU A 139 -17.14 -12.95 5.04
C LEU A 139 -18.47 -12.60 4.35
N LEU A 140 -18.66 -12.98 3.07
CA LEU A 140 -19.95 -12.82 2.39
C LEU A 140 -21.08 -13.64 3.02
N THR A 141 -20.76 -14.75 3.69
CA THR A 141 -21.76 -15.52 4.47
C THR A 141 -22.23 -14.81 5.74
N ARG A 142 -21.64 -13.66 6.08
CA ARG A 142 -21.91 -12.86 7.28
C ARG A 142 -21.76 -13.69 8.56
N PRO A 143 -20.55 -14.22 8.82
CA PRO A 143 -20.28 -14.96 10.04
C PRO A 143 -20.49 -14.07 11.27
N PRO A 144 -20.80 -14.66 12.45
CA PRO A 144 -20.88 -13.89 13.67
C PRO A 144 -19.55 -13.23 13.99
N GLN A 145 -19.60 -12.13 14.74
CA GLN A 145 -18.41 -11.44 15.21
C GLN A 145 -17.54 -12.40 16.05
N PRO A 146 -16.21 -12.42 15.85
CA PRO A 146 -15.34 -13.30 16.60
C PRO A 146 -15.25 -12.89 18.08
N GLU A 147 -15.20 -13.88 18.96
CA GLU A 147 -14.80 -13.71 20.36
C GLU A 147 -13.27 -13.70 20.44
N ALA A 148 -12.68 -12.54 20.20
CA ALA A 148 -11.24 -12.36 20.06
C ALA A 148 -10.77 -11.04 20.69
N SER A 149 -9.46 -10.74 20.56
CA SER A 149 -8.91 -9.45 20.96
C SER A 149 -9.65 -8.26 20.31
N TYR A 150 -9.65 -7.10 20.96
CA TYR A 150 -10.24 -5.87 20.38
C TYR A 150 -9.63 -5.49 19.02
N ALA A 151 -8.35 -5.80 18.81
CA ALA A 151 -7.68 -5.56 17.53
C ALA A 151 -8.24 -6.46 16.43
N THR A 152 -8.38 -7.76 16.70
CA THR A 152 -8.97 -8.75 15.79
C THR A 152 -10.42 -8.41 15.47
N VAL A 153 -11.22 -8.06 16.48
CA VAL A 153 -12.61 -7.61 16.31
C VAL A 153 -12.70 -6.40 15.37
N ALA A 154 -11.86 -5.39 15.58
CA ALA A 154 -11.84 -4.20 14.74
C ALA A 154 -11.38 -4.52 13.30
N ALA A 155 -10.39 -5.39 13.13
CA ALA A 155 -9.93 -5.84 11.81
C ALA A 155 -11.02 -6.63 11.07
N PHE A 156 -11.68 -7.56 11.76
CA PHE A 156 -12.82 -8.29 11.24
C PHE A 156 -13.96 -7.36 10.80
N ALA A 157 -14.33 -6.37 11.62
CA ALA A 157 -15.38 -5.41 11.27
C ALA A 157 -15.03 -4.59 10.01
N ARG A 158 -13.76 -4.17 9.86
CA ARG A 158 -13.30 -3.48 8.64
C ARG A 158 -13.35 -4.40 7.41
N ALA A 159 -12.90 -5.64 7.56
CA ALA A 159 -12.93 -6.63 6.48
C ALA A 159 -14.36 -6.97 6.05
N GLN A 160 -15.28 -7.13 7.01
CA GLN A 160 -16.70 -7.33 6.74
C GLN A 160 -17.32 -6.15 5.98
N ALA A 161 -17.02 -4.91 6.41
CA ALA A 161 -17.50 -3.70 5.72
C ALA A 161 -16.96 -3.60 4.29
N LEU A 162 -15.68 -3.94 4.10
CA LEU A 162 -15.04 -3.98 2.78
C LEU A 162 -15.72 -4.99 1.85
N VAL A 163 -15.96 -6.21 2.32
CA VAL A 163 -16.54 -7.28 1.49
C VAL A 163 -18.01 -7.02 1.14
N VAL A 164 -18.77 -6.38 2.05
CA VAL A 164 -20.19 -6.06 1.83
C VAL A 164 -20.37 -4.84 0.91
N ALA A 165 -19.48 -3.85 1.00
CA ALA A 165 -19.55 -2.64 0.18
C ALA A 165 -18.15 -2.21 -0.29
N PRO A 166 -17.59 -2.89 -1.31
CA PRO A 166 -16.24 -2.65 -1.81
C PRO A 166 -16.00 -1.22 -2.27
N GLY A 167 -16.76 -0.73 -3.26
CA GLY A 167 -16.55 0.59 -3.85
C GLY A 167 -16.64 1.75 -2.85
N PRO A 168 -17.69 1.86 -2.01
CA PRO A 168 -17.78 2.90 -1.00
C PRO A 168 -16.62 2.85 0.02
N THR A 169 -16.20 1.64 0.42
CA THR A 169 -15.12 1.46 1.38
C THR A 169 -13.77 1.84 0.79
N LEU A 170 -13.44 1.32 -0.39
CA LEU A 170 -12.20 1.61 -1.10
C LEU A 170 -12.13 3.06 -1.57
N GLY A 171 -13.24 3.63 -2.05
CA GLY A 171 -13.31 5.04 -2.43
C GLY A 171 -13.03 5.98 -1.25
N ARG A 172 -13.50 5.63 -0.04
CA ARG A 172 -13.18 6.39 1.18
C ARG A 172 -11.70 6.26 1.57
N ILE A 173 -11.14 5.06 1.51
CA ILE A 173 -9.71 4.82 1.78
C ILE A 173 -8.86 5.62 0.79
N ASN A 174 -9.17 5.53 -0.50
CA ASN A 174 -8.45 6.24 -1.56
C ASN A 174 -8.48 7.76 -1.33
N ARG A 175 -9.61 8.35 -0.92
CA ARG A 175 -9.67 9.78 -0.59
C ARG A 175 -8.71 10.17 0.54
N TYR A 176 -8.63 9.38 1.60
CA TYR A 176 -7.69 9.64 2.69
C TYR A 176 -6.23 9.51 2.23
N LEU A 177 -5.92 8.48 1.45
CA LEU A 177 -4.58 8.25 0.93
C LEU A 177 -4.15 9.35 -0.06
N ARG A 178 -5.02 9.76 -0.98
CA ARG A 178 -4.80 10.92 -1.87
C ARG A 178 -4.50 12.18 -1.09
N ALA A 179 -5.26 12.46 -0.02
CA ALA A 179 -5.01 13.63 0.81
C ALA A 179 -3.63 13.60 1.49
N SER A 180 -3.18 12.41 1.92
CA SER A 180 -1.85 12.19 2.52
C SER A 180 -0.73 12.36 1.50
N PHE A 181 -0.81 11.74 0.32
CA PHE A 181 0.21 11.89 -0.73
C PHE A 181 0.25 13.30 -1.32
N ARG A 182 -0.89 13.95 -1.53
CA ARG A 182 -0.93 15.36 -1.95
C ARG A 182 -0.35 16.29 -0.87
N ARG A 183 -0.44 15.94 0.41
CA ARG A 183 0.25 16.68 1.49
C ARG A 183 1.76 16.50 1.41
N LEU A 184 2.24 15.28 1.13
CA LEU A 184 3.66 15.01 0.86
C LEU A 184 4.18 15.89 -0.28
N TYR A 185 3.48 15.91 -1.42
CA TYR A 185 3.82 16.77 -2.56
C TYR A 185 3.92 18.26 -2.16
N ARG A 186 2.90 18.79 -1.46
CA ARG A 186 2.91 20.19 -1.00
C ARG A 186 4.08 20.49 -0.07
N GLN A 187 4.39 19.58 0.86
CA GLN A 187 5.54 19.76 1.74
C GLN A 187 6.87 19.72 0.98
N ARG A 188 7.00 18.87 -0.05
CA ARG A 188 8.16 18.87 -0.93
C ARG A 188 8.33 20.21 -1.62
N ASN A 189 7.26 20.83 -2.12
CA ASN A 189 7.34 22.16 -2.74
C ASN A 189 7.76 23.25 -1.75
N VAL A 190 7.26 23.20 -0.50
CA VAL A 190 7.70 24.12 0.56
C VAL A 190 9.19 23.99 0.85
N VAL A 191 9.71 22.75 0.89
CA VAL A 191 11.13 22.50 1.16
C VAL A 191 12.00 22.89 -0.02
N LEU A 192 11.71 22.38 -1.22
CA LEU A 192 12.59 22.52 -2.39
C LEU A 192 12.45 23.85 -3.13
N HIS A 193 11.25 24.43 -3.16
CA HIS A 193 11.03 25.73 -3.82
C HIS A 193 10.98 26.88 -2.82
N GLY A 194 10.44 26.65 -1.62
CA GLY A 194 10.38 27.65 -0.57
C GLY A 194 11.63 27.72 0.32
N GLY A 195 12.58 26.79 0.19
CA GLY A 195 13.76 26.69 1.06
C GLY A 195 13.43 26.43 2.53
N SER A 196 12.18 26.13 2.86
CA SER A 196 11.68 26.08 4.23
C SER A 196 11.79 24.67 4.80
N THR A 197 12.92 24.38 5.43
CA THR A 197 13.24 23.08 6.03
C THR A 197 12.69 22.88 7.45
N ARG A 198 12.04 23.89 8.04
CA ARG A 198 11.50 23.89 9.41
C ARG A 198 9.97 24.00 9.47
N SER A 199 9.26 23.59 8.42
CA SER A 199 7.79 23.57 8.44
C SER A 199 7.29 22.62 9.54
N ILE A 200 6.37 23.12 10.37
CA ILE A 200 5.73 22.36 11.47
C ILE A 200 5.01 21.10 10.97
N ALA A 201 4.61 21.10 9.69
CA ALA A 201 3.91 19.98 9.08
C ALA A 201 4.84 18.88 8.55
N LEU A 202 6.17 19.08 8.50
CA LEU A 202 7.10 18.11 7.90
C LEU A 202 7.13 16.79 8.67
N THR A 203 7.38 16.84 9.97
CA THR A 203 7.44 15.63 10.81
C THR A 203 6.11 14.88 10.79
N ALA A 204 4.99 15.59 10.87
CA ALA A 204 3.67 14.99 10.78
C ALA A 204 3.45 14.31 9.42
N THR A 205 3.87 14.97 8.33
CA THR A 205 3.75 14.44 6.96
C THR A 205 4.60 13.19 6.77
N VAL A 206 5.87 13.19 7.19
CA VAL A 206 6.74 11.99 7.11
C VAL A 206 6.14 10.84 7.90
N ARG A 207 5.67 11.09 9.13
CA ARG A 207 5.05 10.05 9.96
C ARG A 207 3.81 9.44 9.33
N THR A 208 3.00 10.23 8.62
CA THR A 208 1.77 9.73 7.99
C THR A 208 1.98 9.16 6.59
N ALA A 209 2.87 9.74 5.80
CA ALA A 209 3.05 9.39 4.39
C ALA A 209 4.21 8.41 4.17
N GLY A 210 5.22 8.39 5.04
CA GLY A 210 6.38 7.50 4.93
C GLY A 210 5.99 6.03 4.79
N PRO A 211 5.21 5.45 5.73
CA PRO A 211 4.73 4.07 5.61
C PRO A 211 3.89 3.83 4.34
N LEU A 212 3.14 4.83 3.87
CA LEU A 212 2.34 4.73 2.65
C LEU A 212 3.23 4.73 1.38
N VAL A 213 4.30 5.52 1.38
CA VAL A 213 5.33 5.50 0.33
C VAL A 213 5.97 4.12 0.27
N GLY A 214 6.38 3.59 1.43
CA GLY A 214 6.88 2.22 1.54
C GLY A 214 5.92 1.19 0.96
N ALA A 215 4.65 1.26 1.32
CA ALA A 215 3.63 0.35 0.82
C ALA A 215 3.38 0.49 -0.70
N ALA A 216 3.55 1.69 -1.27
CA ALA A 216 3.46 1.89 -2.72
C ALA A 216 4.67 1.27 -3.43
N LEU A 217 5.88 1.56 -2.94
CA LEU A 217 7.14 1.03 -3.48
C LEU A 217 7.20 -0.50 -3.38
N ASP A 218 6.73 -1.09 -2.26
CA ASP A 218 6.65 -2.54 -2.08
C ASP A 218 5.81 -3.22 -3.17
N ARG A 219 4.67 -2.63 -3.53
CA ARG A 219 3.80 -3.16 -4.59
C ARG A 219 4.44 -3.04 -5.97
N LEU A 220 5.06 -1.90 -6.26
CA LEU A 220 5.75 -1.66 -7.52
C LEU A 220 6.95 -2.60 -7.69
N ALA A 221 7.76 -2.74 -6.65
CA ALA A 221 8.90 -3.65 -6.60
C ALA A 221 8.47 -5.12 -6.75
N HIS A 222 7.42 -5.54 -6.04
CA HIS A 222 6.87 -6.89 -6.16
C HIS A 222 6.40 -7.16 -7.59
N SER A 223 5.62 -6.24 -8.18
CA SER A 223 5.11 -6.36 -9.56
C SER A 223 6.24 -6.48 -10.58
N TYR A 224 7.24 -5.61 -10.47
CA TYR A 224 8.41 -5.64 -11.33
C TYR A 224 9.17 -6.97 -11.18
N ALA A 225 9.38 -7.44 -9.95
CA ALA A 225 10.14 -8.67 -9.70
C ALA A 225 9.40 -9.96 -10.09
N THR A 226 8.06 -10.00 -9.99
CA THR A 226 7.30 -11.23 -10.27
C THR A 226 6.75 -11.32 -11.69
N VAL A 227 6.37 -10.19 -12.29
CA VAL A 227 5.70 -10.16 -13.60
C VAL A 227 6.33 -9.18 -14.59
N ASN A 228 7.40 -8.47 -14.20
CA ASN A 228 8.11 -7.48 -15.04
C ASN A 228 7.22 -6.33 -15.56
N ASP A 229 6.17 -5.98 -14.81
CA ASP A 229 5.29 -4.86 -15.13
C ASP A 229 5.98 -3.52 -14.89
N GLN A 230 5.75 -2.56 -15.79
CA GLN A 230 6.21 -1.20 -15.58
C GLN A 230 5.37 -0.49 -14.50
N PRO A 231 5.98 0.42 -13.72
CA PRO A 231 5.27 1.12 -12.64
C PRO A 231 3.96 1.79 -13.03
N LEU A 232 3.93 2.44 -14.20
CA LEU A 232 2.75 3.13 -14.71
C LEU A 232 1.64 2.16 -15.13
N ASP A 233 2.00 0.97 -15.65
CA ASP A 233 1.02 -0.05 -16.02
C ASP A 233 0.30 -0.59 -14.79
N LEU A 234 1.04 -0.86 -13.71
CA LEU A 234 0.44 -1.27 -12.43
C LEU A 234 -0.43 -0.17 -11.82
N ALA A 235 -0.01 1.11 -11.94
CA ALA A 235 -0.80 2.24 -11.46
C ALA A 235 -2.12 2.39 -12.24
N ASN A 236 -2.06 2.29 -13.57
CA ASN A 236 -3.23 2.32 -14.45
C ASN A 236 -4.18 1.16 -14.15
N ARG A 237 -3.62 -0.05 -13.93
CA ARG A 237 -4.37 -1.21 -13.47
C ARG A 237 -5.06 -0.91 -12.14
N ALA A 238 -4.35 -0.40 -11.14
CA ALA A 238 -4.92 -0.09 -9.84
C ALA A 238 -6.08 0.91 -9.93
N GLU A 239 -5.95 1.94 -10.77
CA GLU A 239 -7.03 2.89 -11.01
C GLU A 239 -8.25 2.24 -11.66
N LEU A 240 -8.04 1.43 -12.70
CA LEU A 240 -9.11 0.71 -13.37
C LEU A 240 -9.81 -0.24 -12.39
N ALA A 241 -9.04 -1.00 -11.60
CA ALA A 241 -9.54 -1.92 -10.59
C ALA A 241 -10.53 -1.24 -9.63
N LEU A 242 -10.17 -0.04 -9.15
CA LEU A 242 -11.01 0.71 -8.22
C LEU A 242 -12.27 1.28 -8.88
N ARG A 243 -12.25 1.53 -10.19
CA ARG A 243 -13.43 2.00 -10.94
C ARG A 243 -14.43 0.88 -11.18
N VAL A 244 -13.96 -0.34 -11.43
CA VAL A 244 -14.79 -1.50 -11.80
C VAL A 244 -15.08 -2.46 -10.63
N VAL A 245 -14.67 -2.13 -9.40
CA VAL A 245 -14.73 -3.08 -8.26
C VAL A 245 -16.16 -3.51 -7.88
N ASP A 246 -17.16 -2.71 -8.20
CA ASP A 246 -18.58 -3.03 -7.96
C ASP A 246 -19.27 -3.63 -9.22
N ASP A 247 -18.56 -3.71 -10.36
CA ASP A 247 -19.10 -4.27 -11.59
C ASP A 247 -19.19 -5.79 -11.48
N LYS A 248 -20.25 -6.37 -12.06
CA LYS A 248 -20.48 -7.83 -12.04
C LYS A 248 -19.31 -8.63 -12.62
N ASP A 249 -18.72 -8.11 -13.69
CA ASP A 249 -17.58 -8.71 -14.39
C ASP A 249 -16.25 -7.99 -14.03
N GLY A 250 -16.27 -7.19 -12.95
CA GLY A 250 -15.11 -6.51 -12.40
C GLY A 250 -14.16 -7.47 -11.67
N TRP A 251 -13.02 -6.94 -11.23
CA TRP A 251 -12.02 -7.73 -10.53
C TRP A 251 -12.37 -7.95 -9.05
N GLY A 252 -12.16 -9.18 -8.58
CA GLY A 252 -12.35 -9.49 -7.17
C GLY A 252 -11.35 -8.76 -6.26
N LEU A 253 -11.75 -8.55 -4.99
CA LEU A 253 -10.89 -7.94 -3.96
C LEU A 253 -9.52 -8.62 -3.79
N HIS A 254 -9.42 -9.90 -4.16
CA HIS A 254 -8.22 -10.71 -4.06
C HIS A 254 -7.23 -10.51 -5.23
N GLU A 255 -7.62 -9.79 -6.28
CA GLU A 255 -6.86 -9.70 -7.54
C GLU A 255 -6.79 -8.29 -8.15
N LEU A 256 -7.19 -7.26 -7.40
CA LEU A 256 -7.23 -5.87 -7.89
C LEU A 256 -5.90 -5.42 -8.52
N LEU A 257 -4.76 -5.86 -7.97
CA LEU A 257 -3.43 -5.56 -8.52
C LEU A 257 -2.87 -6.65 -9.45
N GLY A 258 -3.48 -7.84 -9.54
CA GLY A 258 -3.03 -8.94 -10.41
C GLY A 258 -1.72 -9.65 -10.00
N ILE A 259 -0.99 -9.07 -9.06
CA ILE A 259 0.26 -9.58 -8.45
C ILE A 259 0.00 -10.23 -7.09
#